data_AF-A0A1I6IRG0-F1
#
_entry.id   AF-A0A1I6IRG0-F1
#
_cell.length_a   1.000
_cell.length_b   1.000
_cell.length_c   1.000
_cell.angle_alpha   90.00
_cell.angle_beta   90.00
_cell.angle_gamma   90.00
#
_symmetry.space_group_name_H-M   'P 1'
#
loop_
_entity.id
_entity.type
_entity.pdbx_description
1 polymer ?
#
loop_
_entity_poly.entity_id
_entity_poly.type
_entity_poly.pdbx_seq_one_letter_code
_entity_poly.pdbx_strand_id
1 'polypeptide(L)'
;MTMWEDEEEDLQIPRPPAPEGGLVAAVSRLPERGDVTFATRPIGGYDRAEVDAFVADLAQTIAEVHAALDEDRRALAELRAENTRLRSTDTADLENEVALGAVGLLSQAQMIADKAVADAEAYARDLVLTARTQYRETQERNANAAAAASAASAASAAAEPTTATGSIALPSMPEIEFVRTYAQVAQIQLRSVLDALTEQVDRLGTLPHPEVADASAPGAAASEDSAFPPSQDLPDDEFPDEEPNWLPAVPPQPTIQRQTYVSP
;
A
#
# COMPACT_ATOMS: atom_id res chain seq x y z
N MET A 1 -21.80 -6.27 -16.71
CA MET A 1 -20.83 -6.95 -17.58
C MET A 1 -20.37 -5.92 -18.58
N THR A 2 -19.48 -5.06 -18.11
CA THR A 2 -18.95 -3.91 -18.84
C THR A 2 -17.44 -4.12 -18.76
N MET A 3 -16.85 -4.30 -19.95
CA MET A 3 -15.45 -4.63 -20.15
C MET A 3 -14.63 -3.44 -19.67
N TRP A 4 -13.66 -3.71 -18.81
CA TRP A 4 -12.56 -2.80 -18.57
C TRP A 4 -11.74 -2.83 -19.85
N GLU A 5 -11.89 -1.79 -20.68
CA GLU A 5 -10.93 -1.50 -21.73
C GLU A 5 -9.66 -1.06 -20.99
N ASP A 6 -8.67 -1.95 -20.99
CA ASP A 6 -7.28 -1.65 -20.67
C ASP A 6 -6.80 -0.57 -21.65
N GLU A 7 -6.96 0.69 -21.26
CA GLU A 7 -6.13 1.79 -21.74
C GLU A 7 -4.76 1.66 -21.06
N GLU A 8 -4.01 0.62 -21.46
CA GLU A 8 -2.56 0.64 -21.41
C GLU A 8 -2.10 1.73 -22.40
N GLU A 9 -2.15 2.99 -21.95
CA GLU A 9 -1.37 4.07 -22.52
C GLU A 9 0.10 3.65 -22.42
N ASP A 10 0.55 2.99 -23.48
CA ASP A 10 1.94 2.86 -23.89
C ASP A 10 2.59 4.25 -23.78
N LEU A 11 3.17 4.53 -22.61
CA LEU A 11 4.09 5.63 -22.39
C LEU A 11 5.31 5.35 -23.26
N GLN A 12 5.19 5.69 -24.54
CA GLN A 12 6.27 5.66 -25.52
C GLN A 12 7.35 6.61 -25.01
N ILE A 13 8.31 6.04 -24.29
CA ILE A 13 9.56 6.71 -23.94
C ILE A 13 10.10 7.29 -25.24
N PRO A 14 10.28 8.62 -25.36
CA PRO A 14 10.80 9.21 -26.57
C PRO A 14 12.17 8.61 -26.86
N ARG A 15 12.22 7.80 -27.92
CA ARG A 15 13.46 7.19 -28.39
C ARG A 15 14.41 8.32 -28.75
N PRO A 16 15.61 8.41 -28.13
CA PRO A 16 16.56 9.46 -28.47
C PRO A 16 16.89 9.38 -29.96
N PRO A 17 17.05 10.53 -30.65
CA PRO A 17 17.42 10.54 -32.06
C PRO A 17 18.76 9.81 -32.20
N ALA A 18 18.82 8.83 -33.11
CA ALA A 18 19.99 7.99 -33.30
C ALA A 18 21.25 8.84 -33.51
N PRO A 19 22.22 8.83 -32.57
CA PRO A 19 23.48 9.51 -32.79
C PRO A 19 24.39 8.61 -33.65
N GLU A 20 25.10 9.22 -34.59
CA GLU A 20 26.44 8.77 -35.01
C GLU A 20 26.60 7.48 -35.85
N GLY A 21 25.55 6.67 -36.00
CA GLY A 21 25.59 5.45 -36.82
C GLY A 21 25.89 5.69 -38.31
N GLY A 22 25.66 6.90 -38.82
CA GLY A 22 25.91 7.24 -40.23
C GLY A 22 27.39 7.24 -40.61
N LEU A 23 28.26 7.76 -39.73
CA LEU A 23 29.71 7.82 -39.99
C LEU A 23 30.35 6.45 -39.78
N VAL A 24 30.00 5.75 -38.69
CA VAL A 24 30.48 4.39 -38.44
C VAL A 24 30.04 3.43 -39.56
N ALA A 25 28.78 3.53 -40.01
CA ALA A 25 28.30 2.73 -41.14
C ALA A 25 28.96 3.12 -42.48
N ALA A 26 29.26 4.40 -42.70
CA ALA A 26 29.99 4.85 -43.88
C ALA A 26 31.42 4.31 -43.87
N VAL A 27 32.13 4.43 -42.74
CA VAL A 27 33.50 3.93 -42.54
C VAL A 27 33.59 2.41 -42.71
N SER A 28 32.58 1.68 -42.24
CA SER A 28 32.48 0.22 -42.40
C SER A 28 32.26 -0.23 -43.86
N ARG A 29 31.84 0.70 -44.74
CA ARG A 29 31.58 0.45 -46.16
C ARG A 29 32.71 0.96 -47.07
N LEU A 30 33.74 1.61 -46.52
CA LEU A 30 34.89 1.97 -47.33
C LEU A 30 35.56 0.69 -47.85
N PRO A 31 35.89 0.63 -49.16
CA PRO A 31 36.57 -0.52 -49.73
C PRO A 31 37.93 -0.72 -49.03
N GLU A 32 38.26 -1.96 -48.71
CA GLU A 32 39.60 -2.32 -48.25
C GLU A 32 40.61 -1.90 -49.31
N ARG A 33 41.61 -1.10 -48.88
CA ARG A 33 42.79 -0.61 -49.62
C ARG A 33 42.80 -1.02 -51.09
N GLY A 34 42.01 -0.35 -51.91
CA GLY A 34 42.11 -0.47 -53.35
C GLY A 34 43.37 0.26 -53.82
N ASP A 35 44.10 -0.30 -54.78
CA ASP A 35 45.12 0.45 -55.50
C ASP A 35 44.43 1.59 -56.26
N VAL A 36 44.45 2.79 -55.68
CA VAL A 36 43.89 3.98 -56.29
C VAL A 36 44.88 4.51 -57.31
N THR A 37 44.52 4.45 -58.60
CA THR A 37 45.33 5.00 -59.68
C THR A 37 44.78 6.34 -60.16
N PHE A 38 45.62 7.37 -60.16
CA PHE A 38 45.26 8.69 -60.68
C PHE A 38 45.77 8.89 -62.11
N ALA A 39 44.94 9.49 -62.98
CA ALA A 39 45.37 9.91 -64.31
C ALA A 39 46.33 11.10 -64.21
N THR A 40 47.45 11.08 -64.94
CA THR A 40 48.46 12.14 -64.93
C THR A 40 48.24 13.15 -66.05
N ARG A 41 48.30 14.45 -65.73
CA ARG A 41 48.21 15.55 -66.69
C ARG A 41 49.58 16.21 -66.85
N PRO A 42 50.08 16.41 -68.09
CA PRO A 42 51.46 16.89 -68.32
C PRO A 42 51.71 18.35 -67.91
N ILE A 43 50.66 19.15 -67.69
CA ILE A 43 50.77 20.55 -67.27
C ILE A 43 49.72 20.82 -66.17
N GLY A 44 50.18 21.20 -64.97
CA GLY A 44 49.35 21.70 -63.87
C GLY A 44 48.63 20.65 -63.00
N GLY A 45 49.30 19.56 -62.63
CA GLY A 45 48.79 18.55 -61.68
C GLY A 45 49.36 18.68 -60.26
N TYR A 46 48.77 17.96 -59.30
CA TYR A 46 49.33 17.78 -57.94
C TYR A 46 50.64 16.99 -57.99
N ASP A 47 51.55 17.24 -57.04
CA ASP A 47 52.77 16.45 -56.92
C ASP A 47 52.43 15.02 -56.51
N ARG A 48 52.94 14.06 -57.28
CA ARG A 48 52.64 12.64 -57.07
C ARG A 48 53.21 12.13 -55.76
N ALA A 49 54.40 12.60 -55.36
CA ALA A 49 55.00 12.18 -54.10
C ALA A 49 54.18 12.64 -52.88
N GLU A 50 53.63 13.85 -52.94
CA GLU A 50 52.76 14.39 -51.90
C GLU A 50 51.42 13.65 -51.83
N VAL A 51 50.81 13.37 -52.98
CA VAL A 51 49.56 12.58 -53.05
C VAL A 51 49.78 11.15 -52.54
N ASP A 52 50.87 10.50 -52.93
CA ASP A 52 51.19 9.13 -52.47
C ASP A 52 51.43 9.10 -50.96
N ALA A 53 52.10 10.11 -50.39
CA ALA A 53 52.30 10.25 -48.95
C ALA A 53 50.97 10.48 -48.21
N PHE A 54 50.12 11.37 -48.72
CA PHE A 54 48.79 11.62 -48.14
C PHE A 54 47.89 10.39 -48.19
N VAL A 55 47.88 9.65 -49.30
CA VAL A 55 47.08 8.41 -49.42
C VAL A 55 47.59 7.33 -48.46
N ALA A 56 48.91 7.25 -48.24
CA ALA A 56 49.47 6.33 -47.26
C ALA A 56 49.05 6.68 -45.82
N ASP A 57 49.10 7.97 -45.45
CA ASP A 57 48.66 8.47 -44.14
C ASP A 57 47.15 8.26 -43.92
N LEU A 58 46.34 8.54 -44.94
CA LEU A 58 44.90 8.29 -44.91
C LEU A 58 44.60 6.80 -44.75
N ALA A 59 45.32 5.92 -45.45
CA ALA A 59 45.14 4.48 -45.32
C ALA A 59 45.51 3.97 -43.92
N GLN A 60 46.56 4.52 -43.32
CA GLN A 60 46.92 4.23 -41.93
C GLN A 60 45.81 4.67 -40.97
N THR A 61 45.33 5.91 -41.10
CA THR A 61 44.24 6.44 -40.26
C THR A 61 42.97 5.58 -40.37
N ILE A 62 42.59 5.16 -41.58
CA ILE A 62 41.43 4.28 -41.79
C ILE A 62 41.64 2.93 -41.09
N ALA A 63 42.84 2.35 -41.19
CA ALA A 63 43.16 1.08 -40.53
C ALA A 63 43.08 1.18 -39.00
N GLU A 64 43.56 2.29 -38.42
CA GLU A 64 43.46 2.56 -36.98
C GLU A 64 41.99 2.69 -36.53
N VAL A 65 41.16 3.41 -37.30
CA VAL A 65 39.73 3.54 -37.02
C VAL A 65 39.02 2.18 -37.13
N HIS A 66 39.34 1.38 -38.14
CA HIS A 66 38.78 0.03 -38.28
C HIS A 66 39.14 -0.87 -37.09
N ALA A 67 40.41 -0.84 -36.66
CA ALA A 67 40.85 -1.60 -35.50
C ALA A 67 40.13 -1.17 -34.21
N ALA A 68 39.94 0.14 -34.00
CA ALA A 68 39.20 0.66 -32.86
C ALA A 68 37.72 0.24 -32.90
N LEU A 69 37.06 0.34 -34.07
CA LEU A 69 35.67 -0.09 -34.23
C LEU A 69 35.47 -1.60 -33.97
N ASP A 70 36.43 -2.43 -34.38
CA ASP A 70 36.37 -3.86 -34.13
C ASP A 70 36.57 -4.19 -32.64
N GLU A 71 37.42 -3.45 -31.95
CA GLU A 71 37.58 -3.58 -30.50
C GLU A 71 36.32 -3.17 -29.75
N ASP A 72 35.73 -2.01 -30.11
CA ASP A 72 34.46 -1.55 -29.53
C ASP A 72 33.33 -2.56 -29.78
N ARG A 73 33.28 -3.17 -30.97
CA ARG A 73 32.29 -4.22 -31.28
C ARG A 73 32.47 -5.45 -30.39
N ARG A 74 33.70 -5.88 -30.13
CA ARG A 74 33.99 -7.00 -29.23
C ARG A 74 33.59 -6.66 -27.79
N ALA A 75 34.01 -5.50 -27.29
CA ALA A 75 33.66 -5.04 -25.95
C ALA A 75 32.13 -4.95 -25.77
N LEU A 76 31.41 -4.40 -26.75
CA LEU A 76 29.95 -4.34 -26.73
C LEU A 76 29.28 -5.72 -26.80
N ALA A 77 29.87 -6.68 -27.52
CA ALA A 77 29.35 -8.05 -27.55
C ALA A 77 29.54 -8.74 -26.20
N GLU A 78 30.71 -8.57 -25.58
CA GLU A 78 31.02 -9.09 -24.25
C GLU A 78 30.11 -8.49 -23.17
N LEU A 79 29.97 -7.16 -23.13
CA LEU A 79 29.08 -6.48 -22.19
C LEU A 79 27.63 -6.92 -22.34
N ARG A 80 27.15 -7.15 -23.57
CA ARG A 80 25.79 -7.66 -23.80
C ARG A 80 25.62 -9.10 -23.34
N ALA A 81 26.61 -9.95 -23.57
CA ALA A 81 26.61 -11.32 -23.07
C ALA A 81 26.60 -11.35 -21.54
N GLU A 82 27.42 -10.51 -20.90
CA GLU A 82 27.48 -10.39 -19.45
C GLU A 82 26.18 -9.84 -18.87
N ASN A 83 25.62 -8.78 -19.46
CA ASN A 83 24.36 -8.22 -19.00
C ASN A 83 23.20 -9.23 -19.14
N THR A 84 23.19 -10.03 -20.21
CA THR A 84 22.21 -11.12 -20.37
C THR A 84 22.40 -12.19 -19.30
N ARG A 85 23.65 -12.55 -18.98
CA ARG A 85 23.99 -13.50 -17.92
C ARG A 85 23.51 -13.00 -16.55
N LEU A 86 23.89 -11.77 -16.17
CA LEU A 86 23.51 -11.17 -14.89
C LEU A 86 21.99 -11.04 -14.76
N ARG A 87 21.31 -10.60 -15.82
CA ARG A 87 19.84 -10.54 -15.81
C ARG A 87 19.21 -11.92 -15.60
N SER A 88 19.77 -12.97 -16.21
CA SER A 88 19.25 -14.32 -16.03
C SER A 88 19.47 -14.87 -14.61
N THR A 89 20.59 -14.52 -13.96
CA THR A 89 20.86 -14.93 -12.58
C THR A 89 20.01 -14.14 -11.59
N ASP A 90 19.97 -12.81 -11.71
CA ASP A 90 19.21 -11.93 -10.82
C ASP A 90 17.72 -12.25 -10.88
N THR A 91 17.19 -12.55 -12.07
CA THR A 91 15.77 -12.95 -12.21
C THR A 91 15.48 -14.25 -11.49
N ALA A 92 16.37 -15.26 -11.58
CA ALA A 92 16.19 -16.53 -10.90
C ALA A 92 16.28 -16.38 -9.37
N ASP A 93 17.17 -15.52 -8.88
CA ASP A 93 17.30 -15.24 -7.45
C ASP A 93 16.08 -14.50 -6.89
N LEU A 94 15.58 -13.48 -7.61
CA LEU A 94 14.34 -12.78 -7.29
C LEU A 94 13.13 -13.73 -7.27
N GLU A 95 13.01 -14.61 -8.26
CA GLU A 95 11.94 -15.61 -8.30
C GLU A 95 11.98 -16.55 -7.09
N ASN A 96 13.18 -16.97 -6.67
CA ASN A 96 13.36 -17.80 -5.48
C ASN A 96 13.00 -17.04 -4.18
N GLU A 97 13.42 -15.79 -4.04
CA GLU A 97 13.08 -14.95 -2.89
C GLU A 97 11.57 -14.70 -2.79
N VAL A 98 10.91 -14.39 -3.91
CA VAL A 98 9.46 -14.21 -3.97
C VAL A 98 8.75 -15.51 -3.64
N ALA A 99 9.23 -16.65 -4.15
CA ALA A 99 8.65 -17.96 -3.83
C ALA A 99 8.77 -18.29 -2.34
N LEU A 100 9.94 -18.04 -1.73
CA LEU A 100 10.16 -18.25 -0.29
C LEU A 100 9.27 -17.32 0.56
N GLY A 101 9.18 -16.03 0.18
CA GLY A 101 8.31 -15.06 0.83
C GLY A 101 6.84 -15.45 0.75
N ALA A 102 6.37 -15.91 -0.42
CA ALA A 102 5.01 -16.37 -0.63
C ALA A 102 4.67 -17.60 0.24
N VAL A 103 5.60 -18.54 0.39
CA VAL A 103 5.42 -19.69 1.29
C VAL A 103 5.31 -19.23 2.75
N GLY A 104 6.11 -18.25 3.16
CA GLY A 104 6.01 -17.64 4.50
C GLY A 104 4.65 -16.99 4.74
N LEU A 105 4.17 -16.19 3.78
CA LEU A 105 2.85 -15.55 3.84
C LEU A 105 1.71 -16.57 3.85
N LEU A 106 1.81 -17.65 3.06
CA LEU A 106 0.81 -18.71 3.06
C LEU A 106 0.73 -19.43 4.41
N SER A 107 1.88 -19.74 5.01
CA SER A 107 1.96 -20.34 6.35
C SER A 107 1.35 -19.42 7.41
N GLN A 108 1.64 -18.12 7.34
CA GLN A 108 1.04 -17.13 8.23
C GLN A 108 -0.48 -17.04 8.04
N ALA A 109 -0.96 -17.01 6.79
CA ALA A 109 -2.38 -16.98 6.48
C ALA A 109 -3.10 -18.23 7.00
N GLN A 110 -2.48 -19.41 6.89
CA GLN A 110 -3.01 -20.66 7.47
C GLN A 110 -3.12 -20.57 8.99
N MET A 111 -2.08 -20.11 9.69
CA MET A 111 -2.15 -19.92 11.14
C MET A 111 -3.24 -18.93 11.57
N ILE A 112 -3.43 -17.83 10.82
CA ILE A 112 -4.50 -16.86 11.09
C ILE A 112 -5.88 -17.51 10.85
N ALA A 113 -6.02 -18.29 9.78
CA ALA A 113 -7.26 -19.00 9.49
C ALA A 113 -7.61 -20.01 10.59
N ASP A 114 -6.64 -20.82 11.03
CA ASP A 114 -6.84 -21.80 12.10
C ASP A 114 -7.24 -21.12 13.42
N LYS A 115 -6.58 -20.00 13.75
CA LYS A 115 -6.95 -19.18 14.91
C LYS A 115 -8.37 -18.62 14.79
N ALA A 116 -8.73 -18.08 13.63
CA ALA A 116 -10.07 -17.53 13.41
C ALA A 116 -11.16 -18.61 13.53
N VAL A 117 -10.89 -19.84 13.06
CA VAL A 117 -11.79 -20.98 13.23
C VAL A 117 -11.93 -21.33 14.72
N ALA A 118 -10.82 -21.42 15.46
CA ALA A 118 -10.85 -21.69 16.89
C ALA A 118 -11.64 -20.62 17.68
N ASP A 119 -11.43 -19.34 17.36
CA ASP A 119 -12.14 -18.22 17.97
C ASP A 119 -13.65 -18.26 17.63
N ALA A 120 -14.00 -18.57 16.38
CA ALA A 120 -15.38 -18.72 15.95
C ALA A 120 -16.09 -19.90 16.64
N GLU A 121 -15.40 -21.03 16.82
CA GLU A 121 -15.92 -22.18 17.57
C GLU A 121 -16.18 -21.84 19.04
N ALA A 122 -15.24 -21.13 19.67
CA ALA A 122 -15.38 -20.69 21.06
C ALA A 122 -16.58 -19.75 21.21
N TYR A 123 -16.71 -18.76 20.32
CA TYR A 123 -17.83 -17.83 20.30
C TYR A 123 -19.17 -18.54 20.06
N ALA A 124 -19.23 -19.50 19.14
CA ALA A 124 -20.44 -20.28 18.88
C ALA A 124 -20.87 -21.09 20.12
N ARG A 125 -19.92 -21.69 20.85
CA ARG A 125 -20.21 -22.40 22.10
C ARG A 125 -20.76 -21.45 23.17
N ASP A 126 -20.15 -20.29 23.34
CA ASP A 126 -20.60 -19.28 24.29
C ASP A 126 -22.02 -18.77 23.97
N LEU A 127 -22.29 -18.51 22.68
CA LEU A 127 -23.61 -18.08 22.22
C LEU A 127 -24.69 -19.14 22.50
N VAL A 128 -24.39 -20.43 22.29
CA VAL A 128 -25.31 -21.53 22.62
C VAL A 128 -25.55 -21.66 24.12
N LEU A 129 -24.51 -21.51 24.94
CA LEU A 129 -24.66 -21.53 26.40
C LEU A 129 -25.49 -20.36 26.89
N THR A 130 -25.23 -19.16 26.38
CA THR A 130 -25.99 -17.94 26.69
C THR A 130 -27.46 -18.10 26.30
N ALA A 131 -27.75 -18.58 25.09
CA ALA A 131 -29.11 -18.82 24.61
C ALA A 131 -29.85 -19.86 25.48
N ARG A 132 -29.17 -20.94 25.91
CA ARG A 132 -29.76 -21.93 26.82
C ARG A 132 -30.10 -21.36 28.20
N THR A 133 -29.22 -20.51 28.74
CA THR A 133 -29.47 -19.82 30.01
C THR A 133 -30.67 -18.88 29.90
N GLN A 134 -30.72 -18.06 28.85
CA GLN A 134 -31.83 -17.14 28.57
C GLN A 134 -33.16 -17.88 28.38
N TYR A 135 -33.14 -19.04 27.73
CA TYR A 135 -34.31 -19.88 27.55
C TYR A 135 -34.85 -20.43 28.88
N ARG A 136 -33.97 -20.95 29.74
CA ARG A 136 -34.35 -21.44 31.09
C ARG A 136 -34.91 -20.32 31.94
N GLU A 137 -34.25 -19.16 31.97
CA GLU A 137 -34.70 -18.01 32.75
C GLU A 137 -36.08 -17.51 32.28
N THR A 138 -36.31 -17.47 30.97
CA THR A 138 -37.61 -17.10 30.41
C THR A 138 -38.70 -18.11 30.78
N GLN A 139 -38.39 -19.41 30.76
CA GLN A 139 -39.33 -20.44 31.22
C GLN A 139 -39.65 -20.31 32.72
N GLU A 140 -38.65 -20.09 33.56
CA GLU A 140 -38.84 -19.88 35.00
C GLU A 140 -39.67 -18.63 35.29
N ARG A 141 -39.40 -17.51 34.61
CA ARG A 141 -40.20 -16.28 34.69
C ARG A 141 -41.66 -16.52 34.28
N ASN A 142 -41.88 -17.23 33.17
CA ASN A 142 -43.24 -17.54 32.69
C ASN A 142 -43.99 -18.47 33.66
N ALA A 143 -43.31 -19.48 34.22
CA ALA A 143 -43.90 -20.39 35.22
C ALA A 143 -44.27 -19.63 36.50
N ASN A 144 -43.40 -18.75 36.98
CA ASN A 144 -43.66 -17.91 38.16
C ASN A 144 -44.82 -16.93 37.91
N ALA A 145 -44.88 -16.31 36.73
CA ALA A 145 -45.98 -15.43 36.34
C ALA A 145 -47.33 -16.18 36.26
N ALA A 146 -47.33 -17.40 35.69
CA ALA A 146 -48.51 -18.25 35.64
C ALA A 146 -48.98 -18.68 37.04
N ALA A 147 -48.05 -19.06 37.93
CA ALA A 147 -48.35 -19.39 39.31
C ALA A 147 -48.96 -18.19 40.06
N ALA A 148 -48.37 -16.99 39.93
CA ALA A 148 -48.89 -15.76 40.52
C ALA A 148 -50.29 -15.40 39.98
N ALA A 149 -50.51 -15.53 38.67
CA ALA A 149 -51.82 -15.30 38.07
C ALA A 149 -52.88 -16.30 38.58
N SER A 150 -52.52 -17.57 38.73
CA SER A 150 -53.42 -18.59 39.28
C SER A 150 -53.79 -18.30 40.75
N ALA A 151 -52.82 -17.90 41.57
CA ALA A 151 -53.06 -17.51 42.96
C ALA A 151 -53.95 -16.26 43.08
N ALA A 152 -53.73 -15.26 42.22
CA ALA A 152 -54.59 -14.07 42.14
C ALA A 152 -56.02 -14.44 41.74
N SER A 153 -56.20 -15.32 40.74
CA SER A 153 -57.54 -15.77 40.32
C SER A 153 -58.27 -16.57 41.42
N ALA A 154 -57.56 -17.39 42.20
CA ALA A 154 -58.12 -18.13 43.32
C ALA A 154 -58.53 -17.20 44.49
N ALA A 155 -57.74 -16.15 44.75
CA ALA A 155 -58.08 -15.12 45.73
C ALA A 155 -59.29 -14.29 45.30
N SER A 156 -59.42 -13.97 44.01
CA SER A 156 -60.59 -13.28 43.45
C SER A 156 -61.84 -14.16 43.40
N ALA A 157 -61.72 -15.47 43.22
CA ALA A 157 -62.85 -16.41 43.24
C ALA A 157 -63.38 -16.68 44.66
N ALA A 158 -62.56 -16.45 45.71
CA ALA A 158 -62.98 -16.51 47.11
C ALA A 158 -63.69 -15.23 47.59
N ALA A 159 -63.72 -14.17 46.78
CA ALA A 159 -64.54 -12.99 46.98
C ALA A 159 -65.77 -13.09 46.04
N GLU A 160 -66.97 -13.29 46.58
CA GLU A 160 -68.19 -13.46 45.78
C GLU A 160 -68.51 -12.29 44.82
N PRO A 161 -69.28 -12.53 43.74
CA PRO A 161 -69.47 -11.60 42.64
C PRO A 161 -70.67 -10.67 42.87
N THR A 162 -70.43 -9.36 42.87
CA THR A 162 -71.48 -8.34 42.70
C THR A 162 -71.32 -7.64 41.35
N THR A 163 -72.18 -8.04 40.40
CA THR A 163 -72.81 -7.24 39.32
C THR A 163 -72.11 -5.96 38.83
N ALA A 164 -71.75 -5.93 37.54
CA ALA A 164 -72.04 -4.86 36.56
C ALA A 164 -71.32 -5.21 35.24
N THR A 165 -72.04 -5.60 34.19
CA THR A 165 -72.64 -4.74 33.15
C THR A 165 -71.58 -4.02 32.29
N GLY A 166 -71.65 -4.32 30.99
CA GLY A 166 -70.69 -3.92 29.96
C GLY A 166 -70.29 -2.44 30.00
N SER A 167 -68.98 -2.24 30.07
CA SER A 167 -68.31 -0.99 29.73
C SER A 167 -67.43 -1.30 28.53
N ILE A 168 -67.75 -0.67 27.40
CA ILE A 168 -66.82 -0.55 26.27
C ILE A 168 -65.63 0.23 26.83
N ALA A 169 -64.50 -0.46 27.01
CA ALA A 169 -63.28 0.12 27.52
C ALA A 169 -62.78 1.20 26.56
N LEU A 170 -63.16 2.46 26.83
CA LEU A 170 -62.36 3.58 26.40
C LEU A 170 -60.97 3.39 27.04
N PRO A 171 -59.87 3.56 26.29
CA PRO A 171 -58.54 3.41 26.84
C PRO A 171 -58.41 4.30 28.07
N SER A 172 -58.01 3.67 29.17
CA SER A 172 -57.79 4.38 30.42
C SER A 172 -56.79 5.52 30.15
N MET A 173 -57.12 6.75 30.56
CA MET A 173 -56.29 7.96 30.44
C MET A 173 -54.75 7.73 30.55
N PRO A 174 -54.23 6.87 31.44
CA PRO A 174 -52.79 6.56 31.49
C PRO A 174 -52.21 5.85 30.25
N GLU A 175 -52.95 5.01 29.52
CA GLU A 175 -52.42 4.29 28.34
C GLU A 175 -52.13 5.24 27.17
N ILE A 176 -52.98 6.26 26.97
CA ILE A 176 -52.75 7.28 25.93
C ILE A 176 -51.51 8.11 26.25
N GLU A 177 -51.26 8.41 27.52
CA GLU A 177 -50.06 9.13 27.96
C GLU A 177 -48.79 8.28 27.82
N PHE A 178 -48.86 6.98 28.12
CA PHE A 178 -47.78 6.03 27.87
C PHE A 178 -47.46 5.90 26.38
N VAL A 179 -48.46 5.76 25.51
CA VAL A 179 -48.25 5.70 24.06
C VAL A 179 -47.69 7.03 23.54
N ARG A 180 -48.16 8.16 24.05
CA ARG A 180 -47.66 9.49 23.66
C ARG A 180 -46.21 9.72 24.10
N THR A 181 -45.85 9.35 25.32
CA THR A 181 -44.47 9.44 25.81
C THR A 181 -43.54 8.47 25.09
N TYR A 182 -43.99 7.25 24.82
CA TYR A 182 -43.19 6.28 24.05
C TYR A 182 -42.97 6.73 22.60
N ALA A 183 -44.00 7.26 21.94
CA ALA A 183 -43.88 7.85 20.60
C ALA A 183 -42.94 9.07 20.60
N GLN A 184 -42.99 9.91 21.64
CA GLN A 184 -42.11 11.06 21.78
C GLN A 184 -40.65 10.65 22.01
N VAL A 185 -40.40 9.62 22.82
CA VAL A 185 -39.06 9.04 23.04
C VAL A 185 -38.53 8.42 21.75
N ALA A 186 -39.35 7.64 21.03
CA ALA A 186 -38.96 7.05 19.74
C ALA A 186 -38.64 8.13 18.69
N GLN A 187 -39.38 9.25 18.68
CA GLN A 187 -39.11 10.37 17.78
C GLN A 187 -37.77 11.06 18.09
N ILE A 188 -37.44 11.26 19.37
CA ILE A 188 -36.16 11.81 19.80
C ILE A 188 -35.01 10.85 19.43
N GLN A 189 -35.20 9.54 19.64
CA GLN A 189 -34.22 8.52 19.28
C GLN A 189 -33.96 8.46 17.77
N LEU A 190 -35.01 8.48 16.94
CA LEU A 190 -34.87 8.52 15.48
C LEU A 190 -34.14 9.78 14.99
N ARG A 191 -34.42 10.94 15.60
CA ARG A 191 -33.74 12.19 15.25
C ARG A 191 -32.25 12.15 15.60
N SER A 192 -31.91 11.60 16.76
CA SER A 192 -30.52 11.41 17.18
C SER A 192 -29.76 10.43 16.26
N VAL A 193 -30.40 9.36 15.81
CA VAL A 193 -29.80 8.41 14.86
C VAL A 193 -29.58 9.08 13.50
N LEU A 194 -30.54 9.87 13.02
CA LEU A 194 -30.40 10.60 11.76
C LEU A 194 -29.33 11.69 11.82
N ASP A 195 -29.21 12.42 12.93
CA ASP A 195 -28.14 13.41 13.12
C ASP A 195 -26.77 12.72 13.15
N ALA A 196 -26.64 11.59 13.86
CA ALA A 196 -25.39 10.81 13.89
C ALA A 196 -25.01 10.24 12.51
N LEU A 197 -25.98 9.77 11.73
CA LEU A 197 -25.73 9.32 10.35
C LEU A 197 -25.35 10.49 9.43
N THR A 198 -25.94 11.66 9.63
CA THR A 198 -25.60 12.87 8.86
C THR A 198 -24.19 13.35 9.19
N GLU A 199 -23.79 13.32 10.46
CA GLU A 199 -22.41 13.62 10.91
C GLU A 199 -21.40 12.58 10.36
N GLN A 200 -21.76 11.30 10.33
CA GLN A 200 -20.90 10.26 9.74
C GLN A 200 -20.76 10.41 8.23
N VAL A 201 -21.82 10.82 7.51
CA VAL A 201 -21.77 11.13 6.08
C VAL A 201 -20.93 12.38 5.81
N ASP A 202 -21.05 13.43 6.63
CA ASP A 202 -20.25 14.65 6.50
C ASP A 202 -18.75 14.38 6.78
N ARG A 203 -18.47 13.49 7.74
CA ARG A 203 -17.12 12.98 8.02
C ARG A 203 -16.54 12.09 6.92
N LEU A 204 -17.40 11.37 6.18
CA LEU A 204 -17.01 10.61 4.98
C LEU A 204 -16.83 11.52 3.75
N GLY A 205 -17.54 12.65 3.70
CA GLY A 205 -17.38 13.69 2.66
C GLY A 205 -16.14 14.58 2.88
N THR A 206 -15.68 14.71 4.12
CA THR A 206 -14.48 15.47 4.52
C THR A 206 -13.26 14.56 4.76
N LEU A 207 -13.12 13.49 3.96
CA LEU A 207 -11.85 12.78 3.85
C LEU A 207 -10.74 13.82 3.62
N PRO A 208 -9.70 13.87 4.48
CA PRO A 208 -8.61 14.81 4.30
C PRO A 208 -7.99 14.55 2.93
N HIS A 209 -8.06 15.54 2.04
CA HIS A 209 -7.13 15.60 0.92
C HIS A 209 -5.73 15.50 1.54
N PRO A 210 -4.87 14.57 1.10
CA PRO A 210 -3.49 14.58 1.55
C PRO A 210 -2.91 15.95 1.21
N GLU A 211 -2.66 16.76 2.24
CA GLU A 211 -1.91 17.98 2.11
C GLU A 211 -0.58 17.60 1.47
N VAL A 212 -0.34 18.15 0.27
CA VAL A 212 0.99 18.30 -0.27
C VAL A 212 1.73 19.17 0.73
N ALA A 213 2.47 18.52 1.63
CA ALA A 213 3.40 19.14 2.53
C ALA A 213 4.61 19.63 1.71
N ASP A 214 4.39 20.66 0.90
CA ASP A 214 5.47 21.48 0.37
C ASP A 214 5.75 22.62 1.35
N ALA A 215 6.82 22.39 2.09
CA ALA A 215 7.76 23.36 2.62
C ALA A 215 7.45 24.84 2.27
N SER A 216 6.89 25.56 3.23
CA SER A 216 7.16 26.98 3.39
C SER A 216 7.60 27.24 4.82
N ALA A 217 8.92 27.25 4.98
CA ALA A 217 9.63 27.62 6.18
C ALA A 217 9.30 29.06 6.64
N PRO A 218 9.30 29.33 7.96
CA PRO A 218 9.62 30.65 8.47
C PRO A 218 11.11 30.70 8.87
N GLY A 219 11.81 31.70 8.36
CA GLY A 219 13.25 31.85 8.50
C GLY A 219 13.73 32.30 9.88
N ALA A 220 15.05 32.16 10.08
CA ALA A 220 15.85 33.03 10.92
C ALA A 220 17.32 32.96 10.46
N ALA A 221 17.83 34.10 10.03
CA ALA A 221 19.24 34.34 9.75
C ALA A 221 20.04 34.56 11.06
N ALA A 222 21.31 34.15 11.08
CA ALA A 222 22.45 34.97 11.53
C ALA A 222 23.79 34.17 11.58
N SER A 223 24.80 34.72 10.86
CA SER A 223 26.23 34.86 11.22
C SER A 223 27.08 33.60 11.46
N GLU A 224 27.99 33.27 10.52
CA GLU A 224 29.41 33.71 10.45
C GLU A 224 30.31 33.13 11.56
N ASP A 225 31.26 32.26 11.19
CA ASP A 225 32.72 32.51 11.26
C ASP A 225 33.56 31.20 11.25
N SER A 226 34.67 31.26 10.51
CA SER A 226 35.92 30.51 10.65
C SER A 226 36.11 29.07 10.13
N ALA A 227 37.01 29.02 9.13
CA ALA A 227 38.20 28.16 9.03
C ALA A 227 38.11 26.76 8.36
N PHE A 228 38.60 26.70 7.12
CA PHE A 228 39.30 25.56 6.49
C PHE A 228 40.66 25.29 7.20
N PRO A 229 41.40 24.16 7.03
CA PRO A 229 41.36 23.14 5.95
C PRO A 229 41.62 21.67 6.46
N PRO A 230 42.27 20.74 5.71
CA PRO A 230 41.74 19.88 4.63
C PRO A 230 41.94 18.34 4.88
N SER A 231 41.51 17.54 3.90
CA SER A 231 42.04 16.21 3.51
C SER A 231 41.51 14.93 4.19
N GLN A 232 40.93 14.12 3.31
CA GLN A 232 40.88 12.64 3.22
C GLN A 232 41.96 11.87 3.99
N ASP A 233 41.53 10.86 4.76
CA ASP A 233 41.98 9.45 4.69
C ASP A 233 41.11 8.58 5.62
N LEU A 234 40.34 7.65 5.04
CA LEU A 234 39.74 6.47 5.68
C LEU A 234 40.66 5.27 5.37
N PRO A 235 40.94 4.36 6.32
CA PRO A 235 39.99 3.29 6.67
C PRO A 235 40.05 2.95 8.20
N ASP A 236 39.12 2.26 8.85
CA ASP A 236 38.61 0.89 8.68
C ASP A 236 37.38 0.72 9.59
N ASP A 237 36.48 -0.18 9.18
CA ASP A 237 35.56 -1.02 9.98
C ASP A 237 35.16 -0.57 11.40
N GLU A 238 33.98 0.05 11.51
CA GLU A 238 33.11 -0.17 12.67
C GLU A 238 31.66 0.00 12.20
N PHE A 239 31.01 -1.12 11.89
CA PHE A 239 29.56 -1.16 11.65
C PHE A 239 28.84 -0.84 12.97
N PRO A 240 28.12 0.29 13.11
CA PRO A 240 27.17 0.43 14.19
C PRO A 240 25.93 -0.39 13.84
N ASP A 241 25.50 -1.25 14.77
CA ASP A 241 24.20 -1.93 14.75
C ASP A 241 23.06 -0.89 14.88
N GLU A 242 22.82 -0.11 13.84
CA GLU A 242 21.62 0.72 13.70
C GLU A 242 20.50 -0.14 13.08
N GLU A 243 19.74 -0.82 13.94
CA GLU A 243 18.45 -1.40 13.56
C GLU A 243 17.55 -0.27 12.99
N PRO A 244 17.03 -0.40 11.76
CA PRO A 244 16.20 0.65 11.18
C PRO A 244 14.91 0.80 12.00
N ASN A 245 14.64 2.04 12.42
CA ASN A 245 13.51 2.41 13.27
C ASN A 245 12.20 2.50 12.46
N TRP A 246 11.63 1.35 12.11
CA TRP A 246 10.33 1.24 11.41
C TRP A 246 9.15 0.89 12.33
N LEU A 247 9.36 0.84 13.65
CA LEU A 247 8.27 0.65 14.60
C LEU A 247 7.57 1.99 14.89
N PRO A 248 6.25 2.12 14.68
CA PRO A 248 5.52 3.30 15.11
C PRO A 248 5.59 3.42 16.64
N ALA A 249 5.85 4.63 17.14
CA ALA A 249 5.93 4.92 18.56
C ALA A 249 4.65 4.44 19.28
N VAL A 250 4.80 3.43 20.14
CA VAL A 250 3.71 2.96 21.01
C VAL A 250 3.40 4.08 22.01
N PRO A 251 2.17 4.64 22.04
CA PRO A 251 1.81 5.64 23.03
C PRO A 251 1.87 5.02 24.44
N PRO A 252 2.34 5.76 25.46
CA PRO A 252 2.44 5.25 26.81
C PRO A 252 1.05 4.85 27.31
N GLN A 253 0.93 3.62 27.82
CA GLN A 253 -0.32 3.18 28.44
C GLN A 253 -0.67 4.08 29.63
N PRO A 254 -1.95 4.45 29.81
CA PRO A 254 -2.37 5.11 31.03
C PRO A 254 -2.13 4.16 32.20
N THR A 255 -1.26 4.57 33.13
CA THR A 255 -1.08 3.87 34.40
C THR A 255 -2.39 3.93 35.17
N ILE A 256 -3.10 2.79 35.22
CA ILE A 256 -4.23 2.61 36.12
C ILE A 256 -3.64 2.62 37.55
N GLN A 257 -3.61 3.80 38.15
CA GLN A 257 -3.35 3.94 39.59
C GLN A 257 -4.50 3.26 40.32
N ARG A 258 -4.25 2.03 40.78
CA ARG A 258 -5.08 1.38 41.79
C ARG A 258 -4.99 2.23 43.05
N GLN A 259 -6.02 3.04 43.29
CA GLN A 259 -6.27 3.65 44.59
C GLN A 259 -6.49 2.51 45.60
N THR A 260 -5.44 2.17 46.34
CA THR A 260 -5.55 1.39 47.56
C THR A 260 -6.25 2.25 48.60
N TYR A 261 -7.51 1.93 48.87
CA TYR A 261 -8.19 2.35 50.10
C TYR A 261 -7.37 1.84 51.29
N VAL A 262 -6.79 2.77 52.03
CA VAL A 262 -6.34 2.55 53.40
C VAL A 262 -7.38 3.18 54.31
N SER A 263 -8.14 2.35 55.02
CA SER A 263 -8.81 2.69 56.27
C SER A 263 -8.07 1.92 57.36
N PRO A 264 -7.77 2.55 58.50
CA PRO A 264 -8.75 2.68 59.58
C PRO A 264 -8.91 4.10 60.13
#